data_AF-A0A538F7E2-F1
#
_entry.id   AF-A0A538F7E2-F1
#
_cell.length_a   1.000
_cell.length_b   1.000
_cell.length_c   1.000
_cell.angle_alpha   90.00
_cell.angle_beta   90.00
_cell.angle_gamma   90.00
#
_symmetry.space_group_name_H-M   'P 1'
#
loop_
_entity.id
_entity.type
_entity.pdbx_description
1 polymer ?
#
loop_
_entity_poly.entity_id
_entity_poly.type
_entity_poly.pdbx_seq_one_letter_code
_entity_poly.pdbx_strand_id
1 'polypeptide(L)'
;WLREANDQAKDLLAELEATRDAQVRAAALSERQRLAREMHDVLAHSLSGLMLNLEGARLLANRAGAEPALTEALERAQRLARSGLEEARRAVGVLRGQDVPAPAQLAGLFSDFEAHSGIPCVFEVSGVDAELGPDARLAIFRVAQEALTNITRHARADRVEAQLSVSESGTRLVIEDFRSDEKDPVDCQCAGGYGLTGMRERAELLGGTLHAAPAQHGFRVELWLPA
;
A
#
# COMPACT_ATOMS: atom_id res chain seq x y z
N TRP A 1 3.12 60.83 4.83
CA TRP A 1 1.69 60.78 5.22
C TRP A 1 0.79 60.11 4.17
N LEU A 2 0.38 60.74 3.07
CA LEU A 2 -0.59 60.13 2.12
C LEU A 2 -0.04 58.89 1.38
N ARG A 3 1.25 58.87 1.05
CA ARG A 3 1.94 57.67 0.51
C ARG A 3 2.03 56.55 1.55
N GLU A 4 2.38 56.92 2.77
CA GLU A 4 2.58 55.99 3.89
C GLU A 4 1.28 55.32 4.35
N ALA A 5 0.16 56.06 4.34
CA ALA A 5 -1.17 55.50 4.55
C ALA A 5 -1.62 54.58 3.39
N ASN A 6 -1.21 54.87 2.15
CA ASN A 6 -1.51 54.03 0.99
C ASN A 6 -0.69 52.73 1.01
N ASP A 7 0.57 52.80 1.40
CA ASP A 7 1.45 51.63 1.52
C ASP A 7 0.99 50.72 2.67
N GLN A 8 0.64 51.29 3.84
CA GLN A 8 0.02 50.53 4.94
C GLN A 8 -1.30 49.85 4.53
N ALA A 9 -2.14 50.53 3.73
CA ALA A 9 -3.40 49.94 3.25
C ALA A 9 -3.16 48.77 2.27
N LYS A 10 -2.12 48.85 1.44
CA LYS A 10 -1.73 47.76 0.54
C LYS A 10 -1.18 46.55 1.29
N ASP A 11 -0.35 46.77 2.30
CA ASP A 11 0.22 45.70 3.12
C ASP A 11 -0.89 44.95 3.87
N LEU A 12 -1.85 45.68 4.47
CA LEU A 12 -3.02 45.10 5.13
C LEU A 12 -3.92 44.32 4.17
N LEU A 13 -4.11 44.81 2.94
CA LEU A 13 -4.87 44.09 1.92
C LEU A 13 -4.17 42.78 1.52
N ALA A 14 -2.86 42.81 1.30
CA ALA A 14 -2.08 41.62 0.96
C ALA A 14 -2.10 40.58 2.10
N GLU A 15 -2.03 41.03 3.36
CA GLU A 15 -2.11 40.15 4.53
C GLU A 15 -3.51 39.53 4.69
N LEU A 16 -4.58 40.30 4.46
CA LEU A 16 -5.95 39.81 4.46
C LEU A 16 -6.20 38.80 3.33
N GLU A 17 -5.69 39.06 2.13
CA GLU A 17 -5.78 38.13 1.00
C GLU A 17 -5.04 36.83 1.29
N ALA A 18 -3.80 36.90 1.80
CA ALA A 18 -3.02 35.72 2.17
C ALA A 18 -3.72 34.89 3.27
N THR A 19 -4.29 35.57 4.27
CA THR A 19 -5.03 34.93 5.36
C THR A 19 -6.31 34.26 4.86
N ARG A 20 -7.07 34.94 4.00
CA ARG A 20 -8.28 34.39 3.39
C ARG A 20 -7.96 33.16 2.55
N ASP A 21 -6.90 33.21 1.74
CA ASP A 21 -6.46 32.09 0.93
C ASP A 21 -6.03 30.91 1.78
N ALA A 22 -5.31 31.17 2.89
CA ALA A 22 -4.95 30.13 3.85
C ALA A 22 -6.20 29.49 4.50
N GLN A 23 -7.20 30.30 4.87
CA GLN A 23 -8.47 29.81 5.42
C GLN A 23 -9.26 28.96 4.41
N VAL A 24 -9.35 29.39 3.15
CA VAL A 24 -10.03 28.63 2.08
C VAL A 24 -9.34 27.29 1.86
N ARG A 25 -8.00 27.27 1.80
CA ARG A 25 -7.21 26.03 1.68
C ARG A 25 -7.42 25.10 2.88
N ALA A 26 -7.41 25.64 4.10
CA ALA A 26 -7.63 24.87 5.31
C ALA A 26 -9.04 24.28 5.38
N ALA A 27 -10.06 25.06 5.02
CA ALA A 27 -11.44 24.60 4.96
C ALA A 27 -11.63 23.48 3.92
N ALA A 28 -11.06 23.64 2.72
CA ALA A 28 -11.09 22.62 1.68
C ALA A 28 -10.42 21.31 2.13
N LEU A 29 -9.28 21.40 2.83
CA LEU A 29 -8.57 20.23 3.37
C LEU A 29 -9.42 19.51 4.43
N SER A 30 -10.00 20.27 5.37
CA SER A 30 -10.87 19.73 6.42
C SER A 30 -12.08 19.00 5.86
N GLU A 31 -12.73 19.58 4.85
CA GLU A 31 -13.89 18.98 4.20
C GLU A 31 -13.53 17.71 3.45
N ARG A 32 -12.38 17.70 2.77
CA ARG A 32 -11.85 16.50 2.10
C ARG A 32 -11.58 15.37 3.10
N GLN A 33 -11.05 15.68 4.28
CA GLN A 33 -10.83 14.71 5.36
C GLN A 33 -12.14 14.20 5.99
N ARG A 34 -13.18 15.04 6.08
CA ARG A 34 -14.51 14.64 6.54
C ARG A 34 -15.13 13.65 5.56
N LEU A 35 -15.18 14.01 4.27
CA LEU A 35 -15.73 13.16 3.20
C LEU A 35 -15.03 11.81 3.12
N ALA A 36 -13.71 11.79 3.25
CA ALA A 36 -12.96 10.54 3.21
C ALA A 36 -13.24 9.61 4.39
N ARG A 37 -13.49 10.15 5.59
CA ARG A 37 -13.91 9.33 6.76
C ARG A 37 -15.31 8.78 6.55
N GLU A 38 -16.24 9.61 6.11
CA GLU A 38 -17.61 9.17 5.80
C GLU A 38 -17.63 8.08 4.71
N MET A 39 -16.82 8.25 3.65
CA MET A 39 -16.62 7.21 2.64
C MET A 39 -16.02 5.94 3.22
N HIS A 40 -15.00 6.04 4.08
CA HIS A 40 -14.39 4.88 4.72
C HIS A 40 -15.42 4.11 5.55
N ASP A 41 -16.20 4.79 6.38
CA ASP A 41 -17.16 4.16 7.28
C ASP A 41 -18.27 3.47 6.48
N VAL A 42 -18.80 4.11 5.44
CA VAL A 42 -19.83 3.52 4.56
C VAL A 42 -19.28 2.33 3.77
N LEU A 43 -18.08 2.44 3.18
CA LEU A 43 -17.48 1.37 2.38
C LEU A 43 -17.05 0.19 3.24
N ALA A 44 -16.42 0.44 4.39
CA ALA A 44 -16.02 -0.60 5.33
C ALA A 44 -17.26 -1.34 5.87
N HIS A 45 -18.31 -0.63 6.27
CA HIS A 45 -19.52 -1.24 6.81
C HIS A 45 -20.28 -2.07 5.74
N SER A 46 -20.51 -1.51 4.56
CA SER A 46 -21.26 -2.17 3.49
C SER A 46 -20.55 -3.39 2.90
N LEU A 47 -19.24 -3.28 2.61
CA LEU A 47 -18.49 -4.39 2.01
C LEU A 47 -18.14 -5.48 3.03
N SER A 48 -17.89 -5.14 4.30
CA SER A 48 -17.70 -6.16 5.35
C SER A 48 -19.00 -6.92 5.61
N GLY A 49 -20.15 -6.23 5.63
CA GLY A 49 -21.46 -6.87 5.72
C GLY A 49 -21.74 -7.78 4.53
N LEU A 50 -21.41 -7.35 3.31
CA LEU A 50 -21.52 -8.18 2.11
C LEU A 50 -20.63 -9.43 2.20
N MET A 51 -19.37 -9.29 2.62
CA MET A 51 -18.46 -10.43 2.79
C MET A 51 -18.98 -11.44 3.81
N LEU A 52 -19.52 -10.98 4.95
CA LEU A 52 -20.11 -11.84 5.98
C LEU A 52 -21.36 -12.57 5.47
N ASN A 53 -22.23 -11.88 4.72
CA ASN A 53 -23.41 -12.47 4.11
C ASN A 53 -23.04 -13.54 3.06
N LEU A 54 -22.03 -13.27 2.23
CA LEU A 54 -21.54 -14.24 1.24
C LEU A 54 -20.89 -15.45 1.92
N GLU A 55 -20.19 -15.26 3.03
CA GLU A 55 -19.64 -16.36 3.83
C GLU A 55 -20.75 -17.21 4.47
N GLY A 56 -21.76 -16.57 5.06
CA GLY A 56 -22.94 -17.25 5.59
C GLY A 56 -23.69 -18.06 4.53
N ALA A 57 -23.89 -17.47 3.34
CA ALA A 57 -24.50 -18.14 2.20
C ALA A 57 -23.68 -19.36 1.75
N ARG A 58 -22.34 -19.25 1.71
CA ARG A 58 -21.45 -20.37 1.36
C ARG A 58 -21.52 -21.51 2.38
N LEU A 59 -21.53 -21.19 3.68
CA LEU A 59 -21.64 -22.19 4.74
C LEU A 59 -23.00 -22.92 4.71
N LEU A 60 -24.09 -22.19 4.46
CA LEU A 60 -25.42 -22.77 4.30
C LEU A 60 -25.50 -23.66 3.05
N ALA A 61 -24.96 -23.20 1.92
CA ALA A 61 -24.90 -23.97 0.67
C ALA A 61 -24.14 -25.29 0.87
N ASN A 62 -22.97 -25.25 1.53
CA ASN A 62 -22.19 -26.45 1.83
C ASN A 62 -22.93 -27.42 2.75
N ARG A 63 -23.61 -26.92 3.80
CA ARG A 63 -24.42 -27.78 4.69
C ARG A 63 -25.62 -28.41 3.99
N ALA A 64 -26.20 -27.70 3.02
CA ALA A 64 -27.32 -28.19 2.22
C ALA A 64 -26.90 -29.15 1.10
N GLY A 65 -25.60 -29.42 0.93
CA GLY A 65 -25.08 -30.26 -0.16
C GLY A 65 -25.31 -29.63 -1.53
N ALA A 66 -25.24 -28.30 -1.63
CA ALA A 66 -25.44 -27.58 -2.88
C ALA A 66 -24.38 -27.96 -3.93
N GLU A 67 -24.74 -27.78 -5.20
CA GLU A 67 -23.84 -28.08 -6.32
C GLU A 67 -22.53 -27.28 -6.23
N PRO A 68 -21.39 -27.87 -6.63
CA PRO A 68 -20.09 -27.20 -6.60
C PRO A 68 -20.08 -25.84 -7.32
N ALA A 69 -20.83 -25.72 -8.42
CA ALA A 69 -20.93 -24.48 -9.19
C ALA A 69 -21.48 -23.29 -8.37
N LEU A 70 -22.39 -23.54 -7.42
CA LEU A 70 -22.92 -22.51 -6.52
C LEU A 70 -21.86 -22.06 -5.52
N THR A 71 -21.13 -23.01 -4.92
CA THR A 71 -20.05 -22.71 -3.98
C THR A 71 -18.94 -21.91 -4.65
N GLU A 72 -18.52 -22.28 -5.87
CA GLU A 72 -17.55 -21.52 -6.65
C GLU A 72 -18.03 -20.10 -7.00
N ALA A 73 -19.33 -19.94 -7.30
CA ALA A 73 -19.91 -18.62 -7.57
C ALA A 73 -19.88 -17.72 -6.33
N LEU A 74 -20.17 -18.25 -5.15
CA LEU A 74 -20.08 -17.52 -3.88
C LEU A 74 -18.64 -17.14 -3.56
N GLU A 75 -17.67 -18.03 -3.81
CA GLU A 75 -16.25 -17.69 -3.66
C GLU A 75 -15.79 -16.61 -4.63
N ARG A 76 -16.24 -16.65 -5.90
CA ARG A 76 -16.00 -15.58 -6.88
C ARG A 76 -16.56 -14.24 -6.37
N ALA A 77 -17.79 -14.24 -5.85
CA ALA A 77 -18.42 -13.04 -5.29
C ALA A 77 -17.64 -12.50 -4.08
N GLN A 78 -17.15 -13.37 -3.19
CA GLN A 78 -16.30 -12.93 -2.06
C GLN A 78 -14.99 -12.32 -2.53
N ARG A 79 -14.36 -12.87 -3.57
CA ARG A 79 -13.14 -12.29 -4.16
C ARG A 79 -13.41 -10.90 -4.75
N LEU A 80 -14.52 -10.73 -5.48
CA LEU A 80 -14.93 -9.44 -6.03
C LEU A 80 -15.19 -8.41 -4.93
N ALA A 81 -15.90 -8.80 -3.86
CA ALA A 81 -16.17 -7.90 -2.73
C ALA A 81 -14.88 -7.45 -2.03
N ARG A 82 -13.91 -8.36 -1.86
CA ARG A 82 -12.59 -8.03 -1.30
C ARG A 82 -11.82 -7.06 -2.19
N SER A 83 -11.75 -7.34 -3.49
CA SER A 83 -11.08 -6.46 -4.46
C SER A 83 -11.72 -5.06 -4.49
N GLY A 84 -13.05 -4.99 -4.43
CA GLY A 84 -13.78 -3.71 -4.39
C GLY A 84 -13.49 -2.91 -3.12
N LEU A 85 -13.31 -3.58 -1.97
CA LEU A 85 -12.92 -2.92 -0.72
C LEU A 85 -11.50 -2.35 -0.78
N GLU A 86 -10.58 -3.06 -1.43
CA GLU A 86 -9.22 -2.57 -1.67
C GLU A 86 -9.21 -1.35 -2.60
N GLU A 87 -9.97 -1.39 -3.70
CA GLU A 87 -10.15 -0.26 -4.63
C GLU A 87 -10.75 0.97 -3.93
N ALA A 88 -11.79 0.76 -3.13
CA ALA A 88 -12.42 1.78 -2.31
C ALA A 88 -11.43 2.41 -1.31
N ARG A 89 -10.64 1.57 -0.63
CA ARG A 89 -9.59 2.04 0.29
C ARG A 89 -8.52 2.85 -0.45
N ARG A 90 -8.12 2.45 -1.67
CA ARG A 90 -7.21 3.23 -2.53
C ARG A 90 -7.77 4.62 -2.81
N ALA A 91 -9.01 4.70 -3.29
CA ALA A 91 -9.65 5.98 -3.62
C ALA A 91 -9.77 6.90 -2.39
N VAL A 92 -10.11 6.35 -1.22
CA VAL A 92 -10.15 7.10 0.05
C VAL A 92 -8.76 7.53 0.51
N GLY A 93 -7.73 6.68 0.34
CA GLY A 93 -6.34 7.01 0.67
C GLY A 93 -5.82 8.22 -0.11
N VAL A 94 -6.09 8.24 -1.43
CA VAL A 94 -5.80 9.37 -2.33
C VAL A 94 -6.53 10.64 -1.88
N LEU A 95 -7.78 10.54 -1.44
CA LEU A 95 -8.55 11.68 -0.95
C LEU A 95 -8.01 12.27 0.36
N ARG A 96 -7.40 11.45 1.24
CA ARG A 96 -6.90 11.91 2.54
C ARG A 96 -5.51 12.54 2.48
N GLY A 97 -4.72 12.27 1.44
CA GLY A 97 -3.27 12.53 1.47
C GLY A 97 -2.57 11.82 2.63
N GLN A 98 -3.20 10.79 3.21
CA GLN A 98 -2.74 10.06 4.41
C GLN A 98 -2.15 8.69 4.12
N ASP A 99 -2.21 8.21 2.88
CA ASP A 99 -1.55 6.96 2.46
C ASP A 99 -0.09 7.25 2.05
N VAL A 100 0.57 8.10 2.83
CA VAL A 100 1.97 8.43 2.64
C VAL A 100 2.69 7.84 3.83
N PRO A 101 3.02 6.54 3.80
CA PRO A 101 3.63 5.89 4.93
C PRO A 101 4.95 6.60 5.24
N ALA A 102 5.07 7.11 6.46
CA ALA A 102 6.36 7.58 6.95
C ALA A 102 7.35 6.41 6.91
N PRO A 103 8.66 6.66 6.74
CA PRO A 103 9.67 5.59 6.77
C PRO A 103 9.56 4.68 8.01
N ALA A 104 9.15 5.24 9.15
CA ALA A 104 8.89 4.49 10.38
C ALA A 104 7.77 3.45 10.25
N GLN A 105 6.78 3.68 9.40
CA GLN A 105 5.69 2.73 9.15
C GLN A 105 6.12 1.55 8.28
N LEU A 106 7.15 1.72 7.43
CA LEU A 106 7.80 0.61 6.74
C LEU A 106 8.53 -0.29 7.74
N ALA A 107 9.30 0.28 8.66
CA ALA A 107 9.97 -0.50 9.69
C ALA A 107 8.96 -1.28 10.57
N GLY A 108 7.88 -0.61 10.99
CA GLY A 108 6.80 -1.26 11.75
C GLY A 108 6.16 -2.45 11.01
N LEU A 109 6.01 -2.36 9.69
CA LEU A 109 5.46 -3.47 8.88
C LEU A 109 6.33 -4.73 8.96
N PHE A 110 7.66 -4.60 8.93
CA PHE A 110 8.58 -5.74 9.05
C PHE A 110 8.63 -6.29 10.48
N SER A 111 8.61 -5.42 11.49
CA SER A 111 8.51 -5.85 12.90
C SER A 111 7.20 -6.60 13.18
N ASP A 112 6.07 -6.11 12.66
CA ASP A 112 4.78 -6.78 12.77
C ASP A 112 4.83 -8.14 12.07
N PHE A 113 5.41 -8.22 10.88
CA PHE A 113 5.57 -9.49 10.17
C PHE A 113 6.35 -10.52 11.00
N GLU A 114 7.49 -10.14 11.57
CA GLU A 114 8.29 -11.03 12.43
C GLU A 114 7.47 -11.51 13.64
N ALA A 115 6.77 -10.60 14.32
CA ALA A 115 5.97 -10.92 15.48
C ALA A 115 4.81 -11.90 15.18
N HIS A 116 4.18 -11.79 14.01
CA HIS A 116 3.03 -12.64 13.64
C HIS A 116 3.43 -13.96 12.98
N SER A 117 4.49 -13.96 12.16
CA SER A 117 4.94 -15.14 11.41
C SER A 117 5.93 -16.00 12.19
N GLY A 118 6.66 -15.40 13.14
CA GLY A 118 7.80 -16.02 13.81
C GLY A 118 9.05 -16.15 12.93
N ILE A 119 9.05 -15.57 11.72
CA ILE A 119 10.18 -15.59 10.80
C ILE A 119 11.06 -14.36 11.09
N PRO A 120 12.33 -14.54 11.48
CA PRO A 120 13.27 -13.45 11.69
C PRO A 120 13.34 -12.52 10.47
N CYS A 121 13.23 -11.22 10.72
CA CYS A 121 13.21 -10.22 9.66
C CYS A 121 14.18 -9.06 9.95
N VAL A 122 15.06 -8.77 8.99
CA VAL A 122 15.97 -7.63 9.07
C VAL A 122 15.54 -6.59 8.04
N PHE A 123 15.31 -5.36 8.49
CA PHE A 123 15.01 -4.23 7.62
C PHE A 123 16.00 -3.09 7.83
N GLU A 124 16.69 -2.70 6.77
CA GLU A 124 17.67 -1.62 6.77
C GLU A 124 17.29 -0.50 5.81
N VAL A 125 17.54 0.74 6.22
CA VAL A 125 17.36 1.93 5.39
C VAL A 125 18.70 2.62 5.24
N SER A 126 19.05 2.94 4.00
CA SER A 126 20.27 3.67 3.63
C SER A 126 19.96 4.86 2.73
N GLY A 127 20.75 5.92 2.86
CA GLY A 127 20.56 7.18 2.14
C GLY A 127 19.94 8.30 2.97
N VAL A 128 19.86 9.50 2.39
CA VAL A 128 19.14 10.63 2.98
C VAL A 128 17.72 10.57 2.44
N ASP A 129 16.73 10.62 3.33
CA ASP A 129 15.30 10.61 3.03
C ASP A 129 14.83 11.92 2.37
N ALA A 130 15.62 12.40 1.40
CA ALA A 130 15.38 13.59 0.64
C ALA A 130 14.12 13.36 -0.22
N GLU A 131 12.98 13.78 0.34
CA GLU A 131 11.73 14.09 -0.34
C GLU A 131 11.19 13.00 -1.28
N LEU A 132 11.06 11.76 -0.78
CA LEU A 132 10.21 10.80 -1.46
C LEU A 132 8.81 11.39 -1.71
N GLY A 133 8.33 11.34 -2.95
CA GLY A 133 6.97 11.76 -3.27
C GLY A 133 5.93 10.91 -2.52
N PRO A 134 4.72 11.45 -2.27
CA PRO A 134 3.64 10.71 -1.60
C PRO A 134 3.32 9.38 -2.30
N ASP A 135 3.30 9.39 -3.63
CA ASP A 135 2.98 8.20 -4.44
C ASP A 135 4.10 7.16 -4.38
N ALA A 136 5.37 7.59 -4.35
CA ALA A 136 6.52 6.70 -4.21
C ALA A 136 6.50 5.98 -2.86
N ARG A 137 6.22 6.69 -1.75
CA ARG A 137 6.11 6.05 -0.42
C ARG A 137 4.98 5.03 -0.36
N LEU A 138 3.83 5.36 -0.95
CA LEU A 138 2.71 4.43 -1.04
C LEU A 138 3.08 3.17 -1.85
N ALA A 139 3.72 3.34 -3.01
CA ALA A 139 4.14 2.23 -3.84
C ALA A 139 5.12 1.30 -3.11
N ILE A 140 6.15 1.86 -2.45
CA ILE A 140 7.14 1.11 -1.66
C ILE A 140 6.43 0.31 -0.56
N PHE A 141 5.54 0.94 0.21
CA PHE A 141 4.82 0.26 1.28
C PHE A 141 3.91 -0.86 0.79
N ARG A 142 3.19 -0.65 -0.32
CA ARG A 142 2.30 -1.68 -0.89
C ARG A 142 3.09 -2.85 -1.47
N VAL A 143 4.24 -2.59 -2.10
CA VAL A 143 5.13 -3.64 -2.56
C VAL A 143 5.67 -4.43 -1.37
N ALA A 144 6.11 -3.76 -0.30
CA ALA A 144 6.55 -4.44 0.91
C ALA A 144 5.45 -5.31 1.54
N GLN A 145 4.24 -4.78 1.69
CA GLN A 145 3.11 -5.50 2.26
C GLN A 145 2.73 -6.75 1.45
N GLU A 146 2.67 -6.62 0.13
CA GLU A 146 2.34 -7.74 -0.76
C GLU A 146 3.48 -8.77 -0.79
N ALA A 147 4.74 -8.34 -0.80
CA ALA A 147 5.89 -9.24 -0.72
C ALA A 147 5.85 -10.07 0.57
N LEU A 148 5.67 -9.43 1.73
CA LEU A 148 5.55 -10.12 3.02
C LEU A 148 4.34 -11.06 3.07
N THR A 149 3.21 -10.65 2.49
CA THR A 149 2.02 -11.52 2.37
C THR A 149 2.31 -12.75 1.53
N ASN A 150 3.04 -12.59 0.42
CA ASN A 150 3.45 -13.70 -0.44
C ASN A 150 4.42 -14.65 0.29
N ILE A 151 5.36 -14.12 1.06
CA ILE A 151 6.25 -14.92 1.90
C ILE A 151 5.43 -15.77 2.87
N THR A 152 4.50 -15.18 3.63
CA THR A 152 3.66 -15.93 4.58
C THR A 152 2.80 -17.02 3.90
N ARG A 153 2.30 -16.76 2.69
CA ARG A 153 1.40 -17.68 1.99
C ARG A 153 2.10 -18.76 1.20
N HIS A 154 3.30 -18.47 0.69
CA HIS A 154 3.93 -19.28 -0.36
C HIS A 154 5.36 -19.69 0.00
N ALA A 155 6.08 -18.92 0.82
CA ALA A 155 7.45 -19.24 1.20
C ALA A 155 7.49 -20.05 2.49
N ARG A 156 8.33 -21.09 2.51
CA ARG A 156 8.85 -21.69 3.75
C ARG A 156 10.18 -21.03 4.06
N ALA A 157 10.13 -19.75 4.41
CA ALA A 157 11.32 -18.94 4.66
C ALA A 157 11.81 -19.12 6.10
N ASP A 158 13.12 -19.20 6.29
CA ASP A 158 13.78 -19.23 7.59
C ASP A 158 14.16 -17.83 8.07
N ARG A 159 14.38 -16.90 7.13
CA ARG A 159 14.58 -15.48 7.42
C ARG A 159 14.18 -14.62 6.23
N VAL A 160 13.93 -13.35 6.49
CA VAL A 160 13.69 -12.31 5.48
C VAL A 160 14.69 -11.18 5.67
N GLU A 161 15.27 -10.71 4.58
CA GLU A 161 16.11 -9.51 4.56
C GLU A 161 15.49 -8.48 3.62
N ALA A 162 15.41 -7.23 4.07
CA ALA A 162 14.87 -6.13 3.30
C ALA A 162 15.76 -4.90 3.42
N GLN A 163 15.99 -4.23 2.28
CA GLN A 163 16.81 -3.04 2.20
C GLN A 163 16.11 -1.96 1.38
N LEU A 164 15.99 -0.76 1.95
CA LEU A 164 15.57 0.45 1.26
C LEU A 164 16.78 1.36 1.06
N SER A 165 17.06 1.73 -0.19
CA SER A 165 18.15 2.62 -0.57
C SER A 165 17.59 3.85 -1.27
N VAL A 166 17.82 5.04 -0.71
CA VAL A 166 17.37 6.33 -1.27
C VAL A 166 18.56 7.11 -1.79
N SER A 167 18.49 7.59 -3.03
CA SER A 167 19.56 8.35 -3.70
C SER A 167 18.98 9.43 -4.62
N GLU A 168 19.82 10.34 -5.08
CA GLU A 168 19.44 11.34 -6.12
C GLU A 168 18.99 10.70 -7.43
N SER A 169 19.44 9.48 -7.73
CA SER A 169 19.06 8.73 -8.93
C SER A 169 17.71 8.03 -8.82
N GLY A 170 17.11 8.03 -7.62
CA GLY A 170 15.88 7.33 -7.32
C GLY A 170 16.00 6.42 -6.10
N THR A 171 14.94 5.64 -5.87
CA THR A 171 14.76 4.80 -4.69
C THR A 171 14.64 3.34 -5.07
N ARG A 172 15.35 2.48 -4.33
CA ARG A 172 15.34 1.03 -4.52
C ARG A 172 14.91 0.32 -3.24
N LEU A 173 13.91 -0.56 -3.34
CA LEU A 173 13.50 -1.50 -2.30
C LEU A 173 13.84 -2.92 -2.76
N VAL A 174 14.59 -3.66 -1.96
CA VAL A 174 14.88 -5.09 -2.18
C VAL A 174 14.32 -5.87 -0.99
N ILE A 175 13.58 -6.94 -1.25
CA ILE A 175 13.09 -7.89 -0.24
C ILE A 175 13.42 -9.28 -0.74
N GLU A 176 14.10 -10.06 0.08
CA GLU A 176 14.47 -11.44 -0.22
C GLU A 176 14.17 -12.36 0.96
N ASP A 177 13.51 -13.46 0.70
CA ASP A 177 13.39 -14.56 1.65
C ASP A 177 14.51 -15.59 1.44
N PHE A 178 14.93 -16.22 2.53
CA PHE A 178 15.98 -17.22 2.53
C PHE A 178 15.50 -18.50 3.19
N ARG A 179 15.82 -19.62 2.56
CA ARG A 179 15.65 -20.99 3.07
C ARG A 179 17.03 -21.67 3.14
N SER A 180 17.28 -22.35 4.24
CA SER A 180 18.52 -23.06 4.54
C SER A 180 18.59 -24.45 3.89
N ASP A 181 17.44 -25.08 3.67
CA ASP A 181 17.30 -26.37 2.98
C ASP A 181 16.71 -26.19 1.56
N GLU A 182 17.57 -26.06 0.54
CA GLU A 182 17.49 -26.78 -0.75
C GLU A 182 18.41 -26.18 -1.82
N LYS A 183 19.05 -27.06 -2.59
CA LYS A 183 19.99 -26.78 -3.69
C LYS A 183 19.30 -26.49 -5.03
N ASP A 184 17.97 -26.51 -5.05
CA ASP A 184 17.19 -26.30 -6.26
C ASP A 184 16.52 -24.93 -6.22
N PRO A 185 16.60 -24.13 -7.29
CA PRO A 185 15.83 -22.89 -7.37
C PRO A 185 14.36 -23.24 -7.17
N VAL A 186 13.70 -22.56 -6.24
CA VAL A 186 12.27 -22.75 -5.99
C VAL A 186 11.57 -22.57 -7.34
N ASP A 187 10.99 -23.66 -7.88
CA ASP A 187 10.09 -23.60 -9.04
C ASP A 187 8.77 -23.01 -8.56
N CYS A 188 8.81 -21.76 -8.11
CA CYS A 188 7.62 -21.00 -7.82
C CYS A 188 7.02 -20.67 -9.19
N GLN A 189 6.13 -21.54 -9.66
CA GLN A 189 5.19 -21.31 -10.75
C GLN A 189 4.19 -20.16 -10.43
N CYS A 190 4.65 -19.13 -9.72
CA CYS A 190 3.90 -17.97 -9.26
C CYS A 190 4.09 -16.77 -10.20
N ALA A 191 4.59 -16.96 -11.42
CA ALA A 191 4.87 -15.89 -12.38
C ALA A 191 3.61 -15.12 -12.88
N GLY A 192 2.40 -15.42 -12.39
CA GLY A 192 1.15 -14.82 -12.85
C GLY A 192 0.10 -14.54 -11.77
N GLY A 193 0.48 -14.49 -10.49
CA GLY A 193 -0.46 -14.09 -9.43
C GLY A 193 -0.86 -12.62 -9.56
N TYR A 194 -2.14 -12.29 -9.32
CA TYR A 194 -2.66 -10.91 -9.35
C TYR A 194 -1.84 -9.93 -8.49
N GLY A 195 -1.20 -10.41 -7.41
CA GLY A 195 -0.32 -9.62 -6.54
C GLY A 195 0.93 -9.09 -7.25
N LEU A 196 1.66 -9.95 -7.98
CA LEU A 196 2.87 -9.55 -8.72
C LEU A 196 2.54 -8.61 -9.88
N THR A 197 1.44 -8.88 -10.60
CA THR A 197 0.96 -8.01 -11.70
C THR A 197 0.64 -6.62 -11.17
N GLY A 198 -0.14 -6.52 -10.09
CA GLY A 198 -0.49 -5.24 -9.49
C GLY A 198 0.72 -4.49 -8.91
N MET A 199 1.74 -5.20 -8.40
CA MET A 199 2.99 -4.57 -7.98
C MET A 199 3.77 -3.98 -9.16
N ARG A 200 3.80 -4.68 -10.30
CA ARG A 200 4.48 -4.21 -11.52
C ARG A 200 3.79 -3.00 -12.14
N GLU A 201 2.46 -3.07 -12.32
CA GLU A 201 1.67 -1.95 -12.83
C GLU A 201 1.85 -0.68 -11.98
N ARG A 202 1.91 -0.82 -10.64
CA ARG A 202 2.17 0.31 -9.75
C ARG A 202 3.56 0.93 -9.93
N ALA A 203 4.59 0.11 -10.15
CA ALA A 203 5.94 0.62 -10.42
C ALA A 203 5.96 1.38 -11.76
N GLU A 204 5.35 0.81 -12.79
CA GLU A 204 5.29 1.38 -14.14
C GLU A 204 4.53 2.72 -14.18
N LEU A 205 3.45 2.87 -13.39
CA LEU A 205 2.69 4.12 -13.27
C LEU A 205 3.54 5.30 -12.75
N LEU A 206 4.61 5.00 -12.00
CA LEU A 206 5.55 5.99 -11.47
C LEU A 206 6.83 6.09 -12.32
N GLY A 207 6.87 5.49 -13.51
CA GLY A 207 8.07 5.43 -14.35
C GLY A 207 9.18 4.53 -13.81
N GLY A 208 8.86 3.69 -12.81
CA GLY A 208 9.77 2.74 -12.20
C GLY A 208 9.68 1.34 -12.80
N THR A 209 10.36 0.40 -12.14
CA THR A 209 10.41 -1.01 -12.54
C THR A 209 10.26 -1.93 -11.33
N LEU A 210 9.68 -3.11 -11.55
CA LEU A 210 9.59 -4.16 -10.55
C LEU A 210 10.05 -5.49 -11.13
N HIS A 211 11.06 -6.08 -10.49
CA HIS A 211 11.56 -7.41 -10.80
C HIS A 211 11.21 -8.36 -9.65
N ALA A 212 10.64 -9.51 -9.98
CA ALA A 212 10.26 -10.53 -9.00
C ALA A 212 10.64 -11.88 -9.58
N ALA A 213 11.58 -12.57 -8.94
CA ALA A 213 12.16 -13.80 -9.47
C ALA A 213 12.70 -14.70 -8.35
N PRO A 214 12.80 -16.02 -8.60
CA PRO A 214 13.58 -16.91 -7.74
C PRO A 214 15.02 -16.41 -7.60
N ALA A 215 15.52 -16.42 -6.38
CA ALA A 215 16.91 -16.15 -6.03
C ALA A 215 17.61 -17.45 -5.60
N GLN A 216 18.92 -17.38 -5.32
CA GLN A 216 19.72 -18.55 -4.98
C GLN A 216 19.20 -19.31 -3.76
N HIS A 217 18.60 -18.61 -2.79
CA HIS A 217 18.17 -19.20 -1.51
C HIS A 217 16.67 -19.00 -1.25
N GLY A 218 15.90 -18.45 -2.20
CA GLY A 218 14.48 -18.14 -1.99
C GLY A 218 13.90 -17.32 -3.13
N PHE A 219 13.16 -16.26 -2.83
CA PHE A 219 12.56 -15.37 -3.82
C PHE A 219 12.91 -13.91 -3.54
N ARG A 220 13.27 -13.18 -4.59
CA ARG A 220 13.62 -11.76 -4.51
C ARG A 220 12.59 -10.90 -5.21
N VAL A 221 12.14 -9.85 -4.53
CA VAL A 221 11.37 -8.74 -5.08
C VAL A 221 12.23 -7.48 -5.03
N GLU A 222 12.44 -6.86 -6.18
CA GLU A 222 13.18 -5.61 -6.34
C GLU A 222 12.29 -4.57 -7.02
N LEU A 223 12.07 -3.45 -6.34
CA LEU A 223 11.40 -2.26 -6.84
C LEU A 223 12.43 -1.15 -7.03
N TRP A 224 12.40 -0.51 -8.19
CA TRP A 224 13.13 0.74 -8.44
C TRP A 224 12.15 1.82 -8.90
N LEU A 225 12.25 3.01 -8.31
CA LEU A 225 11.48 4.20 -8.68
C LEU A 225 12.45 5.34 -9.01
N PRO A 226 12.23 6.12 -10.09
CA PRO A 226 12.98 7.33 -10.35
C PRO A 226 12.72 8.39 -9.27
N ALA A 227 13.63 9.35 -9.14
CA ALA A 227 13.49 10.52 -8.26
C ALA A 227 12.39 11.48 -8.76
#